data_AF-A0A2N0VH09-F1
#
_entry.id   AF-A0A2N0VH09-F1
#
_cell.length_a   1.000
_cell.length_b   1.000
_cell.length_c   1.000
_cell.angle_alpha   90.00
_cell.angle_beta   90.00
_cell.angle_gamma   90.00
#
_symmetry.space_group_name_H-M   'P 1'
#
loop_
_entity.id
_entity.type
_entity.pdbx_description
1 polymer ?
#
loop_
_entity_poly.entity_id
_entity_poly.type
_entity_poly.pdbx_seq_one_letter_code
_entity_poly.pdbx_strand_id
1 'polypeptide(L)'
;MGNLYYSFAVIFSLFLFLSCSTESTPVYQLSVDVEPTEAGSVTPSNSEAEEGESIRITALVNEHWVFDRWQGDHRGTSNPASVSMDSDKNVTALFVKRDYPLTVNVEGEGSVEEKVVNTKNTDYEHGTVVELTAVPTDGWYFSHWSGSVESEENPETLEVDSEREVTAVFERRDYPLTINIEGEGTVSEEVIQAKTTEYPYETVVQLTANPLDGWSFIEWSGDFSSNESQINISVNNELVVKALFEKTFYLHDNGITIMCPNANVGEKGIVEGVEYEAVDKNLVIQRLDENKDLTKVCTSLVIDMVDLFRNRDFNQPIGNWDVSNVTDMSGLFWNSNFDELSNFNQSIEEWDVSSVKSMYAMFRGTVFDKNIEKWDVSNVTGMSSMFRESQFNQPIESWDVGNVTQMSGMFVGAEFNQPLNKWDVSNVERMSMMFNSAEFNQPIGDWDVSSVVDMSNMFFINSTFNQPIGNWDVSNVENMRLMFHTSVYNHPLDGWDVGKVTNTVGMFARSSFNQPIGNWDVSNVESMYNMFGHSPYNYPLNEWDVSNVSEMDLMFRNTNFNQPINKWCVSNIISEPSDFATDSPLVEENKPIWGTCPE
;
A
#
# COMPACT_ATOMS: atom_id res chain seq x y z
N MET A 1 152.53 21.61 101.58
CA MET A 1 152.62 20.14 101.57
C MET A 1 151.24 19.60 101.22
N GLY A 2 150.96 18.94 100.10
CA GLY A 2 151.73 18.73 98.86
C GLY A 2 150.88 18.07 97.75
N ASN A 3 151.02 18.55 96.51
CA ASN A 3 150.92 17.90 95.19
C ASN A 3 149.73 16.99 94.73
N LEU A 4 148.97 17.51 93.74
CA LEU A 4 148.84 17.06 92.31
C LEU A 4 148.18 15.70 91.87
N TYR A 5 147.32 15.82 90.82
CA TYR A 5 147.27 15.11 89.49
C TYR A 5 146.09 14.21 89.01
N TYR A 6 145.66 14.49 87.75
CA TYR A 6 145.16 13.68 86.59
C TYR A 6 143.82 12.85 86.52
N SER A 7 142.87 13.37 85.71
CA SER A 7 142.23 12.84 84.45
C SER A 7 141.81 11.36 84.23
N PHE A 8 140.55 11.11 83.80
CA PHE A 8 140.14 10.51 82.48
C PHE A 8 138.59 10.58 82.26
N ALA A 9 138.07 10.11 81.10
CA ALA A 9 136.70 10.38 80.57
C ALA A 9 135.73 9.17 80.48
N VAL A 10 134.41 9.39 80.20
CA VAL A 10 133.51 8.66 79.23
C VAL A 10 131.99 8.98 79.41
N ILE A 11 131.28 8.86 78.28
CA ILE A 11 129.87 9.12 77.84
C ILE A 11 128.74 8.33 78.55
N PHE A 12 127.54 8.92 78.79
CA PHE A 12 126.19 8.52 78.23
C PHE A 12 125.01 9.43 78.67
N SER A 13 123.87 9.31 77.97
CA SER A 13 122.67 10.19 78.00
C SER A 13 121.53 9.79 78.97
N LEU A 14 120.71 10.76 79.42
CA LEU A 14 119.27 10.57 79.72
C LEU A 14 118.45 11.89 79.64
N PHE A 15 117.13 11.78 79.80
CA PHE A 15 116.06 12.70 79.33
C PHE A 15 115.25 13.35 80.49
N LEU A 16 114.30 14.25 80.13
CA LEU A 16 113.08 14.74 80.85
C LEU A 16 113.08 16.09 81.67
N PHE A 17 112.25 17.03 81.16
CA PHE A 17 111.40 18.08 81.80
C PHE A 17 112.00 19.15 82.74
N LEU A 18 111.44 20.36 82.92
CA LEU A 18 110.21 21.07 82.48
C LEU A 18 110.60 22.42 81.77
N SER A 19 109.75 23.31 81.23
CA SER A 19 108.27 23.46 81.01
C SER A 19 108.02 24.45 79.83
N CYS A 20 106.76 24.69 79.43
CA CYS A 20 106.33 25.77 78.51
C CYS A 20 104.88 26.20 78.82
N SER A 21 104.48 27.44 78.50
CA SER A 21 103.14 28.00 78.76
C SER A 21 102.36 28.27 77.46
N THR A 22 101.08 27.91 77.42
CA THR A 22 100.18 28.05 76.27
C THR A 22 99.07 29.07 76.53
N GLU A 23 98.87 30.01 75.61
CA GLU A 23 97.60 30.75 75.46
C GLU A 23 96.65 29.93 74.55
N SER A 24 95.34 30.01 74.78
CA SER A 24 94.33 29.25 74.03
C SER A 24 93.62 30.12 73.00
N THR A 25 93.54 29.64 71.76
CA THR A 25 92.66 30.16 70.69
C THR A 25 91.18 29.95 71.03
N PRO A 26 90.27 30.85 70.62
CA PRO A 26 88.84 30.64 70.76
C PRO A 26 88.35 29.56 69.78
N VAL A 27 87.40 28.76 70.26
CA VAL A 27 86.76 27.65 69.51
C VAL A 27 85.29 27.99 69.34
N TYR A 28 84.77 27.81 68.12
CA TYR A 28 83.39 28.13 67.76
C TYR A 28 82.58 26.89 67.38
N GLN A 29 81.27 26.93 67.66
CA GLN A 29 80.29 25.88 67.41
C GLN A 29 79.61 26.05 66.05
N LEU A 30 79.51 24.98 65.28
CA LEU A 30 78.66 24.89 64.07
C LEU A 30 77.52 23.90 64.32
N SER A 31 76.28 24.40 64.35
CA SER A 31 75.07 23.56 64.23
C SER A 31 74.66 23.47 62.76
N VAL A 32 74.36 22.25 62.31
CA VAL A 32 73.81 22.00 60.98
C VAL A 32 72.51 21.21 61.09
N ASP A 33 71.43 21.84 60.66
CA ASP A 33 70.06 21.32 60.74
C ASP A 33 69.54 20.92 59.36
N VAL A 34 68.40 20.21 59.34
CA VAL A 34 67.70 19.74 58.14
C VAL A 34 66.25 20.15 58.19
N GLU A 35 65.74 20.74 57.12
CA GLU A 35 64.35 21.19 57.03
C GLU A 35 63.73 20.79 55.67
N PRO A 36 62.61 20.03 55.65
CA PRO A 36 61.99 19.36 56.81
C PRO A 36 62.81 18.14 57.28
N THR A 37 62.70 17.76 58.55
CA THR A 37 63.63 16.80 59.19
C THR A 37 63.64 15.39 58.61
N GLU A 38 62.55 14.95 57.97
CA GLU A 38 62.46 13.67 57.26
C GLU A 38 63.14 13.66 55.88
N ALA A 39 63.49 14.82 55.31
CA ALA A 39 63.96 14.91 53.93
C ALA A 39 65.41 14.45 53.70
N GLY A 40 66.18 14.29 54.77
CA GLY A 40 67.58 13.93 54.68
C GLY A 40 68.29 13.91 56.02
N SER A 41 69.62 13.95 55.95
CA SER A 41 70.51 14.15 57.10
C SER A 41 71.69 15.02 56.68
N VAL A 42 72.44 15.53 57.64
CA VAL A 42 73.65 16.35 57.40
C VAL A 42 74.84 15.79 58.16
N THR A 43 76.05 16.04 57.65
CA THR A 43 77.28 15.57 58.29
C THR A 43 78.40 16.61 58.14
N PRO A 44 79.03 17.06 59.25
CA PRO A 44 78.59 16.88 60.63
C PRO A 44 77.30 17.66 60.93
N SER A 45 76.47 17.20 61.87
CA SER A 45 75.31 17.95 62.38
C SER A 45 75.67 18.90 63.52
N ASN A 46 76.74 18.62 64.26
CA ASN A 46 77.39 19.53 65.19
C ASN A 46 78.91 19.35 65.10
N SER A 47 79.68 20.43 65.13
CA SER A 47 81.15 20.39 65.11
C SER A 47 81.74 21.65 65.75
N GLU A 48 82.95 21.52 66.28
CA GLU A 48 83.77 22.62 66.80
C GLU A 48 85.00 22.81 65.91
N ALA A 49 85.49 24.04 65.77
CA ALA A 49 86.79 24.33 65.15
C ALA A 49 87.39 25.64 65.70
N GLU A 50 88.71 25.82 65.54
CA GLU A 50 89.39 27.06 65.94
C GLU A 50 89.08 28.22 64.96
N GLU A 51 89.16 29.46 65.44
CA GLU A 51 88.93 30.67 64.63
C GLU A 51 89.80 30.69 63.35
N GLY A 52 89.14 30.73 62.20
CA GLY A 52 89.77 30.73 60.87
C GLY A 52 89.80 29.37 60.16
N GLU A 53 89.46 28.26 60.82
CA GLU A 53 89.32 26.96 60.17
C GLU A 53 88.02 26.85 59.35
N SER A 54 87.93 25.83 58.47
CA SER A 54 86.75 25.59 57.62
C SER A 54 86.23 24.16 57.75
N ILE A 55 84.97 24.01 58.13
CA ILE A 55 84.28 22.74 58.32
C ILE A 55 83.52 22.38 57.03
N ARG A 56 83.73 21.17 56.51
CA ARG A 56 83.00 20.65 55.34
C ARG A 56 81.67 20.04 55.79
N ILE A 57 80.55 20.60 55.32
CA ILE A 57 79.20 20.10 55.57
C ILE A 57 78.64 19.42 54.32
N THR A 58 77.99 18.27 54.51
CA THR A 58 77.35 17.49 53.42
C THR A 58 75.90 17.24 53.78
N ALA A 59 74.98 17.48 52.84
CA ALA A 59 73.59 17.09 52.94
C ALA A 59 73.38 15.75 52.20
N LEU A 60 72.81 14.78 52.90
CA LEU A 60 72.47 13.45 52.40
C LEU A 60 70.95 13.41 52.20
N VAL A 61 70.51 13.15 50.98
CA VAL A 61 69.10 13.21 50.57
C VAL A 61 68.42 11.86 50.84
N ASN A 62 67.24 11.86 51.47
CA ASN A 62 66.41 10.66 51.60
C ASN A 62 65.60 10.39 50.32
N GLU A 63 64.99 9.22 50.22
CA GLU A 63 64.15 8.84 49.08
C GLU A 63 62.98 9.83 48.88
N HIS A 64 62.59 10.08 47.62
CA HIS A 64 61.58 11.09 47.20
C HIS A 64 61.92 12.57 47.44
N TRP A 65 63.09 12.91 48.00
CA TRP A 65 63.53 14.31 48.18
C TRP A 65 64.66 14.71 47.20
N VAL A 66 64.95 16.00 47.17
CA VAL A 66 66.07 16.64 46.46
C VAL A 66 66.64 17.73 47.37
N PHE A 67 67.97 17.82 47.49
CA PHE A 67 68.61 18.95 48.18
C PHE A 67 68.45 20.22 47.32
N ASP A 68 67.84 21.26 47.89
CA ASP A 68 67.68 22.57 47.22
C ASP A 68 68.89 23.47 47.50
N ARG A 69 69.10 23.83 48.78
CA ARG A 69 70.16 24.77 49.18
C ARG A 69 70.47 24.74 50.67
N TRP A 70 71.63 25.27 51.03
CA TRP A 70 71.93 25.70 52.39
C TRP A 70 71.33 27.08 52.67
N GLN A 71 70.80 27.29 53.88
CA GLN A 71 70.37 28.58 54.42
C GLN A 71 70.93 28.84 55.83
N GLY A 72 70.65 30.01 56.40
CA GLY A 72 71.21 30.46 57.68
C GLY A 72 72.47 31.29 57.48
N ASP A 73 73.48 31.01 58.30
CA ASP A 73 74.78 31.71 58.34
C ASP A 73 75.74 31.29 57.19
N HIS A 74 75.43 30.19 56.50
CA HIS A 74 76.02 29.81 55.23
C HIS A 74 74.92 29.58 54.20
N ARG A 75 75.12 30.03 52.95
CA ARG A 75 74.10 29.99 51.90
C ARG A 75 74.67 29.59 50.56
N GLY A 76 73.98 28.71 49.85
CA GLY A 76 74.35 28.29 48.50
C GLY A 76 73.80 26.90 48.14
N THR A 77 73.85 26.55 46.85
CA THR A 77 73.33 25.28 46.30
C THR A 77 74.41 24.19 46.16
N SER A 78 75.67 24.49 46.51
CA SER A 78 76.77 23.53 46.45
C SER A 78 76.69 22.52 47.61
N ASN A 79 76.72 21.23 47.30
CA ASN A 79 76.72 20.16 48.28
C ASN A 79 77.74 19.07 47.88
N PRO A 80 78.77 18.77 48.68
CA PRO A 80 79.12 19.38 49.97
C PRO A 80 79.53 20.86 49.89
N ALA A 81 79.34 21.59 50.98
CA ALA A 81 79.80 22.97 51.17
C ALA A 81 80.93 23.05 52.21
N SER A 82 81.62 24.19 52.29
CA SER A 82 82.63 24.49 53.31
C SER A 82 82.27 25.79 54.05
N VAL A 83 82.14 25.71 55.37
CA VAL A 83 81.79 26.83 56.26
C VAL A 83 83.04 27.26 57.01
N SER A 84 83.45 28.53 56.88
CA SER A 84 84.55 29.11 57.66
C SER A 84 84.06 29.54 59.04
N MET A 85 84.82 29.26 60.09
CA MET A 85 84.46 29.54 61.48
C MET A 85 85.14 30.82 61.99
N ASP A 86 84.38 31.92 62.04
CA ASP A 86 84.73 33.22 62.64
C ASP A 86 83.75 33.63 63.77
N SER A 87 82.74 32.80 64.01
CA SER A 87 81.72 32.91 65.05
C SER A 87 81.09 31.53 65.26
N ASP A 88 80.28 31.36 66.31
CA ASP A 88 79.27 30.30 66.31
C ASP A 88 78.33 30.50 65.11
N LYS A 89 77.88 29.40 64.47
CA LYS A 89 77.06 29.43 63.25
C LYS A 89 75.97 28.36 63.23
N ASN A 90 74.82 28.73 62.69
CA ASN A 90 73.72 27.82 62.39
C ASN A 90 73.45 27.79 60.88
N VAL A 91 73.47 26.59 60.30
CA VAL A 91 73.24 26.37 58.86
C VAL A 91 72.15 25.30 58.70
N THR A 92 71.19 25.51 57.81
CA THR A 92 70.12 24.53 57.55
C THR A 92 70.18 24.04 56.12
N ALA A 93 70.20 22.73 55.91
CA ALA A 93 69.95 22.13 54.59
C ALA A 93 68.45 22.14 54.31
N LEU A 94 68.04 22.88 53.28
CA LEU A 94 66.69 22.81 52.71
C LEU A 94 66.61 21.73 51.65
N PHE A 95 65.52 20.98 51.70
CA PHE A 95 65.16 19.97 50.72
C PHE A 95 63.75 20.24 50.18
N VAL A 96 63.50 19.80 48.95
CA VAL A 96 62.19 19.81 48.31
C VAL A 96 61.80 18.40 47.88
N LYS A 97 60.51 18.07 47.91
CA LYS A 97 59.97 16.82 47.37
C LYS A 97 60.19 16.78 45.85
N ARG A 98 60.30 15.58 45.29
CA ARG A 98 60.52 15.35 43.86
C ARG A 98 59.19 15.32 43.09
N ASP A 99 59.11 16.11 42.02
CA ASP A 99 57.98 16.07 41.08
C ASP A 99 58.10 14.88 40.11
N TYR A 100 56.95 14.34 39.70
CA TYR A 100 56.85 13.27 38.70
C TYR A 100 55.80 13.61 37.63
N PRO A 101 56.00 13.21 36.36
CA PRO A 101 55.03 13.46 35.29
C PRO A 101 53.89 12.42 35.30
N LEU A 102 52.69 12.88 34.93
CA LEU A 102 51.55 12.06 34.55
C LEU A 102 51.28 12.28 33.06
N THR A 103 51.20 11.20 32.29
CA THR A 103 50.79 11.19 30.87
C THR A 103 49.44 10.50 30.74
N VAL A 104 48.47 11.18 30.12
CA VAL A 104 47.14 10.62 29.83
C VAL A 104 46.98 10.46 28.32
N ASN A 105 46.74 9.22 27.89
CA ASN A 105 46.49 8.85 26.50
C ASN A 105 45.01 8.49 26.28
N VAL A 106 44.57 8.49 25.03
CA VAL A 106 43.24 8.02 24.60
C VAL A 106 43.42 7.01 23.46
N GLU A 107 42.78 5.85 23.60
CA GLU A 107 42.62 4.86 22.53
C GLU A 107 41.12 4.72 22.21
N GLY A 108 40.74 4.85 20.93
CA GLY A 108 39.34 5.03 20.52
C GLY A 108 38.92 6.51 20.47
N GLU A 109 37.61 6.77 20.39
CA GLU A 109 37.06 8.14 20.30
C GLU A 109 36.39 8.58 21.60
N GLY A 110 36.98 9.56 22.27
CA GLY A 110 36.51 10.14 23.51
C GLY A 110 37.51 11.17 24.04
N SER A 111 37.30 11.63 25.27
CA SER A 111 38.22 12.53 25.97
C SER A 111 38.39 12.12 27.44
N VAL A 112 39.42 12.65 28.09
CA VAL A 112 39.62 12.51 29.53
C VAL A 112 39.58 13.90 30.17
N GLU A 113 38.75 14.07 31.18
CA GLU A 113 38.76 15.23 32.05
C GLU A 113 39.59 14.93 33.31
N GLU A 114 40.61 15.76 33.57
CA GLU A 114 41.47 15.66 34.75
C GLU A 114 41.03 16.64 35.83
N LYS A 115 40.88 16.16 37.07
CA LYS A 115 40.50 16.98 38.22
C LYS A 115 41.31 16.62 39.46
N VAL A 116 42.05 17.60 40.01
CA VAL A 116 42.78 17.39 41.28
C VAL A 116 41.78 17.41 42.44
N VAL A 117 41.67 16.29 43.17
CA VAL A 117 40.63 16.10 44.20
C VAL A 117 41.13 16.44 45.62
N ASN A 118 42.44 16.51 45.84
CA ASN A 118 42.98 16.79 47.17
C ASN A 118 44.08 17.87 47.12
N THR A 119 43.78 19.04 47.68
CA THR A 119 44.79 20.01 48.16
C THR A 119 44.37 20.48 49.55
N LYS A 120 45.13 20.13 50.58
CA LYS A 120 45.00 20.76 51.90
C LYS A 120 46.03 21.88 52.01
N ASN A 121 45.55 23.01 52.53
CA ASN A 121 46.29 24.27 52.56
C ASN A 121 47.62 24.19 53.34
N THR A 122 48.52 25.09 52.93
CA THR A 122 49.87 25.41 53.44
C THR A 122 50.96 24.37 53.17
N ASP A 123 51.71 24.69 52.11
CA ASP A 123 52.99 24.13 51.63
C ASP A 123 52.98 22.75 50.93
N TYR A 124 53.93 22.59 50.01
CA TYR A 124 53.88 21.77 48.80
C TYR A 124 53.99 20.24 49.03
N GLU A 125 53.21 19.43 48.28
CA GLU A 125 53.10 17.98 48.50
C GLU A 125 53.24 17.12 47.23
N HIS A 126 54.03 16.06 47.39
CA HIS A 126 53.98 14.78 46.66
C HIS A 126 52.77 13.98 47.16
N GLY A 127 52.08 13.26 46.27
CA GLY A 127 50.83 12.53 46.60
C GLY A 127 49.57 13.21 46.05
N THR A 128 49.69 13.97 44.95
CA THR A 128 48.53 14.55 44.27
C THR A 128 47.63 13.44 43.74
N VAL A 129 46.40 13.39 44.25
CA VAL A 129 45.36 12.51 43.73
C VAL A 129 44.59 13.22 42.63
N VAL A 130 44.70 12.69 41.42
CA VAL A 130 43.97 13.14 40.22
C VAL A 130 42.80 12.18 39.99
N GLU A 131 41.61 12.74 39.84
CA GLU A 131 40.41 12.05 39.35
C GLU A 131 40.38 12.19 37.82
N LEU A 132 40.39 11.06 37.13
CA LEU A 132 40.32 10.93 35.69
C LEU A 132 38.89 10.51 35.33
N THR A 133 38.20 11.33 34.54
CA THR A 133 36.85 11.02 34.04
C THR A 133 36.92 10.79 32.54
N ALA A 134 36.62 9.57 32.08
CA ALA A 134 36.56 9.24 30.68
C ALA A 134 35.18 9.63 30.11
N VAL A 135 35.17 10.50 29.10
CA VAL A 135 33.96 11.00 28.45
C VAL A 135 33.91 10.44 27.01
N PRO A 136 33.09 9.41 26.73
CA PRO A 136 32.98 8.85 25.39
C PRO A 136 32.26 9.80 24.43
N THR A 137 32.69 9.79 23.17
CA THR A 137 31.97 10.45 22.06
C THR A 137 30.73 9.63 21.67
N ASP A 138 29.75 10.27 21.02
CA ASP A 138 28.57 9.57 20.46
C ASP A 138 28.98 8.35 19.63
N GLY A 139 28.28 7.23 19.83
CA GLY A 139 28.60 5.95 19.19
C GLY A 139 29.66 5.10 19.89
N TRP A 140 30.33 5.62 20.92
CA TRP A 140 31.34 4.90 21.69
C TRP A 140 30.89 4.67 23.15
N TYR A 141 31.64 3.86 23.88
CA TYR A 141 31.53 3.68 25.31
C TYR A 141 32.92 3.54 25.92
N PHE A 142 33.08 3.99 27.17
CA PHE A 142 34.31 3.73 27.91
C PHE A 142 34.36 2.25 28.28
N SER A 143 35.45 1.58 27.90
CA SER A 143 35.68 0.15 28.19
C SER A 143 36.45 0.01 29.50
N HIS A 144 37.68 0.53 29.55
CA HIS A 144 38.54 0.47 30.74
C HIS A 144 39.71 1.47 30.68
N TRP A 145 40.33 1.71 31.83
CA TRP A 145 41.65 2.30 31.95
C TRP A 145 42.72 1.22 31.82
N SER A 146 43.84 1.54 31.17
CA SER A 146 45.01 0.66 31.09
C SER A 146 46.33 1.41 31.33
N GLY A 147 47.40 0.66 31.61
CA GLY A 147 48.73 1.21 31.90
C GLY A 147 49.01 1.26 33.40
N SER A 148 49.24 2.44 33.95
CA SER A 148 49.58 2.63 35.38
C SER A 148 48.39 2.52 36.33
N VAL A 149 47.18 2.36 35.77
CA VAL A 149 45.93 1.98 36.42
C VAL A 149 45.21 1.03 35.46
N GLU A 150 44.72 -0.10 35.97
CA GLU A 150 43.87 -1.05 35.24
C GLU A 150 42.52 -1.14 35.97
N SER A 151 41.47 -0.56 35.40
CA SER A 151 40.15 -0.42 36.06
C SER A 151 39.02 -0.20 35.05
N GLU A 152 37.84 -0.77 35.33
CA GLU A 152 36.60 -0.52 34.57
C GLU A 152 35.76 0.63 35.18
N GLU A 153 36.19 1.18 36.34
CA GLU A 153 35.48 2.27 37.02
C GLU A 153 35.71 3.63 36.33
N ASN A 154 34.69 4.48 36.34
CA ASN A 154 34.74 5.82 35.74
C ASN A 154 33.76 6.77 36.47
N PRO A 155 34.25 7.85 37.11
CA PRO A 155 35.64 8.30 37.19
C PRO A 155 36.53 7.41 38.07
N GLU A 156 37.83 7.45 37.83
CA GLU A 156 38.87 6.70 38.57
C GLU A 156 39.89 7.66 39.21
N THR A 157 40.53 7.27 40.32
CA THR A 157 41.48 8.11 41.06
C THR A 157 42.90 7.54 41.09
N LEU A 158 43.88 8.36 40.72
CA LEU A 158 45.30 8.01 40.69
C LEU A 158 46.13 8.94 41.58
N GLU A 159 46.94 8.35 42.46
CA GLU A 159 48.01 9.05 43.18
C GLU A 159 49.30 9.10 42.34
N VAL A 160 49.84 10.30 42.10
CA VAL A 160 51.09 10.51 41.35
C VAL A 160 52.28 10.57 42.31
N ASP A 161 52.81 9.39 42.63
CA ASP A 161 53.97 9.12 43.51
C ASP A 161 55.27 8.78 42.74
N SER A 162 55.14 8.65 41.42
CA SER A 162 56.14 8.15 40.48
C SER A 162 55.76 8.61 39.06
N GLU A 163 56.61 8.35 38.05
CA GLU A 163 56.23 8.58 36.65
C GLU A 163 55.08 7.64 36.27
N ARG A 164 53.95 8.21 35.82
CA ARG A 164 52.72 7.48 35.53
C ARG A 164 52.26 7.74 34.10
N GLU A 165 51.82 6.70 33.42
CA GLU A 165 51.19 6.74 32.10
C GLU A 165 49.89 5.92 32.15
N VAL A 166 48.76 6.53 31.80
CA VAL A 166 47.42 5.90 31.82
C VAL A 166 46.72 6.17 30.49
N THR A 167 46.02 5.16 29.96
CA THR A 167 45.25 5.25 28.72
C THR A 167 43.77 5.00 29.00
N ALA A 168 42.89 5.91 28.58
CA ALA A 168 41.45 5.63 28.47
C ALA A 168 41.20 4.82 27.20
N VAL A 169 40.63 3.62 27.33
CA VAL A 169 40.24 2.78 26.19
C VAL A 169 38.73 2.92 25.97
N PHE A 170 38.36 3.44 24.80
CA PHE A 170 36.99 3.54 24.33
C PHE A 170 36.74 2.50 23.25
N GLU A 171 35.59 1.84 23.33
CA GLU A 171 35.14 0.88 22.33
C GLU A 171 33.89 1.41 21.61
N ARG A 172 33.73 1.02 20.34
CA ARG A 172 32.60 1.46 19.52
C ARG A 172 31.39 0.56 19.79
N ARG A 173 30.19 1.14 19.77
CA ARG A 173 28.93 0.40 19.90
C ARG A 173 28.54 -0.25 18.56
N ASP A 174 28.07 -1.48 18.66
CA ASP A 174 27.46 -2.22 17.56
C ASP A 174 25.94 -2.31 17.79
N TYR A 175 25.14 -2.22 16.71
CA TYR A 175 23.68 -2.21 16.78
C TYR A 175 23.07 -3.22 15.80
N PRO A 176 22.00 -3.95 16.18
CA PRO A 176 21.36 -4.91 15.30
C PRO A 176 20.48 -4.22 14.24
N LEU A 177 20.50 -4.78 13.02
CA LEU A 177 19.55 -4.50 11.95
C LEU A 177 18.70 -5.75 11.72
N THR A 178 17.39 -5.63 11.88
CA THR A 178 16.42 -6.71 11.65
C THR A 178 15.58 -6.41 10.42
N ILE A 179 15.52 -7.36 9.47
CA ILE A 179 14.74 -7.22 8.24
C ILE A 179 13.65 -8.30 8.24
N ASN A 180 12.39 -7.85 8.26
CA ASN A 180 11.21 -8.69 8.09
C ASN A 180 10.76 -8.65 6.62
N ILE A 181 10.27 -9.78 6.11
CA ILE A 181 9.75 -9.89 4.74
C ILE A 181 8.28 -10.30 4.83
N GLU A 182 7.40 -9.57 4.14
CA GLU A 182 6.02 -9.97 3.86
C GLU A 182 5.81 -10.10 2.36
N GLY A 183 5.14 -11.17 1.94
CA GLY A 183 5.11 -11.61 0.53
C GLY A 183 6.32 -12.46 0.15
N GLU A 184 6.46 -12.77 -1.14
CA GLU A 184 7.56 -13.59 -1.66
C GLU A 184 8.63 -12.73 -2.32
N GLY A 185 9.83 -12.77 -1.76
CA GLY A 185 10.98 -12.01 -2.22
C GLY A 185 12.18 -12.23 -1.31
N THR A 186 13.30 -11.58 -1.62
CA THR A 186 14.51 -11.59 -0.79
C THR A 186 15.07 -10.19 -0.66
N VAL A 187 15.74 -9.89 0.46
CA VAL A 187 16.51 -8.66 0.61
C VAL A 187 17.99 -9.00 0.54
N SER A 188 18.72 -8.29 -0.32
CA SER A 188 20.18 -8.33 -0.37
C SER A 188 20.74 -7.19 0.48
N GLU A 189 21.73 -7.50 1.30
CA GLU A 189 22.44 -6.54 2.15
C GLU A 189 23.86 -6.33 1.60
N GLU A 190 24.23 -5.09 1.24
CA GLU A 190 25.61 -4.72 0.90
C GLU A 190 26.13 -3.66 1.88
N VAL A 191 27.19 -3.99 2.61
CA VAL A 191 27.86 -3.07 3.51
C VAL A 191 28.76 -2.13 2.71
N ILE A 192 28.29 -0.90 2.50
CA ILE A 192 29.04 0.12 1.78
C ILE A 192 30.21 0.64 2.63
N GLN A 193 30.08 0.64 3.97
CA GLN A 193 31.12 1.14 4.87
C GLN A 193 31.09 0.51 6.29
N ALA A 194 31.72 -0.66 6.47
CA ALA A 194 32.15 -1.18 7.79
C ALA A 194 33.32 -2.16 7.67
N LYS A 195 33.87 -2.60 8.82
CA LYS A 195 35.13 -3.37 8.92
C LYS A 195 34.99 -4.75 9.59
N THR A 196 33.78 -5.14 9.98
CA THR A 196 33.45 -6.32 10.82
C THR A 196 32.03 -6.83 10.53
N THR A 197 31.67 -7.99 11.11
CA THR A 197 30.43 -8.75 10.87
C THR A 197 29.22 -8.38 11.74
N GLU A 198 29.40 -7.47 12.69
CA GLU A 198 28.33 -6.86 13.48
C GLU A 198 28.33 -5.39 13.09
N TYR A 199 27.16 -4.79 12.85
CA TYR A 199 27.00 -3.46 12.25
C TYR A 199 27.41 -2.35 13.24
N PRO A 200 28.59 -1.72 13.08
CA PRO A 200 29.01 -0.72 14.06
C PRO A 200 28.30 0.60 13.82
N TYR A 201 28.23 1.44 14.85
CA TYR A 201 27.63 2.78 14.76
C TYR A 201 28.11 3.56 13.51
N GLU A 202 27.17 4.21 12.83
CA GLU A 202 27.30 4.90 11.53
C GLU A 202 27.57 4.00 10.30
N THR A 203 27.39 2.68 10.40
CA THR A 203 27.48 1.82 9.20
C THR A 203 26.40 2.17 8.19
N VAL A 204 26.82 2.45 6.96
CA VAL A 204 25.91 2.55 5.82
C VAL A 204 25.73 1.17 5.20
N VAL A 205 24.52 0.64 5.34
CA VAL A 205 24.05 -0.60 4.70
C VAL A 205 23.17 -0.22 3.52
N GLN A 206 23.43 -0.82 2.36
CA GLN A 206 22.52 -0.79 1.23
C GLN A 206 21.61 -2.01 1.30
N LEU A 207 20.29 -1.76 1.27
CA LEU A 207 19.27 -2.78 1.14
C LEU A 207 18.72 -2.76 -0.27
N THR A 208 18.70 -3.92 -0.92
CA THR A 208 18.08 -4.11 -2.24
C THR A 208 16.99 -5.16 -2.12
N ALA A 209 15.75 -4.78 -2.41
CA ALA A 209 14.61 -5.68 -2.50
C ALA A 209 14.62 -6.40 -3.87
N ASN A 210 14.64 -7.73 -3.84
CA ASN A 210 14.60 -8.59 -5.02
C ASN A 210 13.29 -9.41 -4.94
N PRO A 211 12.22 -9.00 -5.65
CA PRO A 211 10.98 -9.77 -5.71
C PRO A 211 11.20 -11.15 -6.33
N LEU A 212 10.34 -12.11 -5.96
CA LEU A 212 10.24 -13.38 -6.69
C LEU A 212 9.50 -13.16 -8.03
N ASP A 213 9.71 -14.03 -9.02
CA ASP A 213 8.96 -14.02 -10.28
C ASP A 213 7.44 -13.94 -10.03
N GLY A 214 6.77 -12.94 -10.61
CA GLY A 214 5.33 -12.68 -10.44
C GLY A 214 4.96 -11.80 -9.24
N TRP A 215 5.96 -11.33 -8.48
CA TRP A 215 5.81 -10.36 -7.40
C TRP A 215 6.53 -9.05 -7.73
N SER A 216 6.04 -7.94 -7.18
CA SER A 216 6.74 -6.66 -7.20
C SER A 216 6.95 -6.16 -5.76
N PHE A 217 8.04 -5.43 -5.55
CA PHE A 217 8.30 -4.73 -4.31
C PHE A 217 7.40 -3.49 -4.22
N ILE A 218 6.74 -3.29 -3.08
CA ILE A 218 5.79 -2.20 -2.87
C ILE A 218 6.43 -1.08 -2.04
N GLU A 219 6.85 -1.40 -0.82
CA GLU A 219 7.50 -0.44 0.07
C GLU A 219 8.36 -1.09 1.16
N TRP A 220 9.29 -0.29 1.67
CA TRP A 220 9.90 -0.46 2.98
C TRP A 220 9.01 0.22 4.02
N SER A 221 8.87 -0.41 5.18
CA SER A 221 8.14 0.10 6.35
C SER A 221 8.85 -0.27 7.65
N GLY A 222 8.38 0.21 8.80
CA GLY A 222 9.03 0.02 10.11
C GLY A 222 9.62 1.34 10.60
N ASP A 223 10.91 1.35 10.98
CA ASP A 223 11.59 2.55 11.47
C ASP A 223 11.83 3.63 10.39
N PHE A 224 11.58 3.32 9.12
CA PHE A 224 11.47 4.28 8.02
C PHE A 224 10.48 3.79 6.96
N SER A 225 10.17 4.62 5.97
CA SER A 225 9.44 4.20 4.77
C SER A 225 10.07 4.73 3.48
N SER A 226 10.00 3.92 2.41
CA SER A 226 10.45 4.27 1.05
C SER A 226 9.86 3.29 0.04
N ASN A 227 9.52 3.78 -1.15
CA ASN A 227 9.12 2.96 -2.30
C ASN A 227 10.28 2.67 -3.28
N GLU A 228 11.50 3.15 -2.99
CA GLU A 228 12.68 2.82 -3.78
C GLU A 228 13.14 1.38 -3.46
N SER A 229 13.25 0.52 -4.48
CA SER A 229 13.65 -0.89 -4.31
C SER A 229 15.09 -1.07 -3.84
N GLN A 230 15.91 -0.01 -3.89
CA GLN A 230 17.29 0.02 -3.43
C GLN A 230 17.49 1.29 -2.61
N ILE A 231 17.90 1.15 -1.35
CA ILE A 231 18.05 2.24 -0.39
C ILE A 231 19.35 2.12 0.39
N ASN A 232 19.87 3.25 0.89
CA ASN A 232 21.01 3.28 1.81
C ASN A 232 20.53 3.75 3.19
N ILE A 233 20.84 3.00 4.24
CA ILE A 233 20.46 3.33 5.63
C ILE A 233 21.70 3.39 6.53
N SER A 234 21.68 4.29 7.52
CA SER A 234 22.73 4.41 8.53
C SER A 234 22.29 3.74 9.83
N VAL A 235 23.01 2.71 10.26
CA VAL A 235 22.73 1.97 11.50
C VAL A 235 23.30 2.74 12.69
N ASN A 236 22.48 3.63 13.25
CA ASN A 236 22.84 4.52 14.37
C ASN A 236 22.25 4.06 15.71
N ASN A 237 21.32 3.11 15.66
CA ASN A 237 20.58 2.48 16.75
C ASN A 237 20.12 1.09 16.30
N GLU A 238 19.47 0.33 17.18
CA GLU A 238 18.69 -0.86 16.79
C GLU A 238 17.60 -0.46 15.78
N LEU A 239 17.55 -1.14 14.63
CA LEU A 239 16.62 -0.87 13.54
C LEU A 239 15.82 -2.12 13.15
N VAL A 240 14.51 -1.94 12.97
CA VAL A 240 13.58 -2.94 12.46
C VAL A 240 12.92 -2.41 11.19
N VAL A 241 13.23 -3.09 10.08
CA VAL A 241 12.73 -2.77 8.74
C VAL A 241 11.85 -3.91 8.27
N LYS A 242 10.84 -3.60 7.46
CA LYS A 242 9.95 -4.55 6.79
C LYS A 242 9.93 -4.26 5.30
N ALA A 243 10.24 -5.26 4.47
CA ALA A 243 10.01 -5.24 3.03
C ALA A 243 8.64 -5.84 2.71
N LEU A 244 7.79 -5.10 2.01
CA LEU A 244 6.51 -5.60 1.49
C LEU A 244 6.64 -5.92 0.00
N PHE A 245 6.33 -7.16 -0.35
CA PHE A 245 6.15 -7.64 -1.72
C PHE A 245 4.69 -8.03 -1.93
N GLU A 246 4.13 -7.71 -3.09
CA GLU A 246 2.79 -8.14 -3.49
C GLU A 246 2.80 -8.77 -4.89
N LYS A 247 1.83 -9.65 -5.14
CA LYS A 247 1.75 -10.46 -6.36
C LYS A 247 1.15 -9.63 -7.50
N THR A 248 1.95 -9.26 -8.48
CA THR A 248 1.55 -8.37 -9.59
C THR A 248 1.03 -9.10 -10.82
N PHE A 249 1.40 -10.37 -11.03
CA PHE A 249 0.84 -11.19 -12.11
C PHE A 249 0.65 -12.64 -11.64
N TYR A 250 -0.56 -13.18 -11.80
CA TYR A 250 -0.85 -14.56 -11.41
C TYR A 250 -2.05 -15.19 -12.11
N LEU A 251 -2.09 -16.52 -12.12
CA LEU A 251 -3.27 -17.30 -12.47
C LEU A 251 -4.23 -17.31 -11.26
N HIS A 252 -5.50 -16.98 -11.49
CA HIS A 252 -6.57 -17.02 -10.49
C HIS A 252 -6.91 -18.46 -10.08
N ASP A 253 -7.61 -18.64 -8.95
CA ASP A 253 -7.96 -19.95 -8.39
C ASP A 253 -8.92 -20.77 -9.29
N ASN A 254 -9.57 -20.13 -10.28
CA ASN A 254 -10.33 -20.83 -11.32
C ASN A 254 -9.44 -21.52 -12.39
N GLY A 255 -8.12 -21.29 -12.35
CA GLY A 255 -7.16 -21.89 -13.27
C GLY A 255 -7.20 -21.33 -14.71
N ILE A 256 -7.90 -20.22 -14.95
CA ILE A 256 -8.11 -19.65 -16.29
C ILE A 256 -7.82 -18.15 -16.33
N THR A 257 -8.32 -17.38 -15.36
CA THR A 257 -8.22 -15.92 -15.37
C THR A 257 -6.80 -15.46 -14.98
N ILE A 258 -6.26 -14.50 -15.73
CA ILE A 258 -4.96 -13.87 -15.42
C ILE A 258 -5.22 -12.56 -14.69
N MET A 259 -4.71 -12.50 -13.46
CA MET A 259 -4.87 -11.38 -12.53
C MET A 259 -3.62 -10.52 -12.48
N CYS A 260 -3.81 -9.21 -12.42
CA CYS A 260 -2.77 -8.20 -12.22
C CYS A 260 -3.28 -6.95 -11.49
N PRO A 261 -4.00 -7.08 -10.36
CA PRO A 261 -4.67 -5.95 -9.70
C PRO A 261 -3.70 -4.86 -9.21
N ASN A 262 -2.45 -5.22 -8.92
CA ASN A 262 -1.45 -4.33 -8.32
C ASN A 262 -0.36 -3.93 -9.33
N ALA A 263 -0.51 -4.30 -10.61
CA ALA A 263 0.41 -3.91 -11.68
C ALA A 263 0.11 -2.51 -12.21
N ASN A 264 1.13 -1.84 -12.76
CA ASN A 264 0.96 -0.58 -13.47
C ASN A 264 0.51 -0.81 -14.92
N VAL A 265 -0.19 0.14 -15.53
CA VAL A 265 -0.58 0.05 -16.96
C VAL A 265 0.68 0.00 -17.84
N GLY A 266 0.80 -1.04 -18.67
CA GLY A 266 1.98 -1.33 -19.50
C GLY A 266 3.09 -2.11 -18.78
N GLU A 267 2.93 -2.42 -17.49
CA GLU A 267 3.81 -3.36 -16.78
C GLU A 267 3.67 -4.76 -17.37
N LYS A 268 4.72 -5.57 -17.24
CA LYS A 268 4.78 -6.93 -17.78
C LYS A 268 5.18 -7.93 -16.72
N GLY A 269 4.49 -9.06 -16.68
CA GLY A 269 4.83 -10.19 -15.82
C GLY A 269 4.67 -11.52 -16.54
N ILE A 270 5.24 -12.57 -15.95
CA ILE A 270 5.21 -13.92 -16.52
C ILE A 270 4.30 -14.79 -15.65
N VAL A 271 3.32 -15.44 -16.28
CA VAL A 271 2.46 -16.46 -15.65
C VAL A 271 2.58 -17.74 -16.47
N GLU A 272 2.96 -18.84 -15.82
CA GLU A 272 3.18 -20.16 -16.45
C GLU A 272 4.09 -20.15 -17.69
N GLY A 273 5.06 -19.24 -17.74
CA GLY A 273 6.01 -19.08 -18.85
C GLY A 273 5.49 -18.24 -20.03
N VAL A 274 4.31 -17.63 -19.90
CA VAL A 274 3.74 -16.67 -20.85
C VAL A 274 3.88 -15.25 -20.30
N GLU A 275 4.42 -14.33 -21.10
CA GLU A 275 4.46 -12.90 -20.78
C GLU A 275 3.09 -12.25 -21.02
N TYR A 276 2.60 -11.50 -20.04
CA TYR A 276 1.37 -10.71 -20.09
C TYR A 276 1.67 -9.24 -19.87
N GLU A 277 0.96 -8.35 -20.58
CA GLU A 277 0.97 -6.90 -20.35
C GLU A 277 -0.28 -6.49 -19.57
N ALA A 278 -0.13 -5.76 -18.46
CA ALA A 278 -1.27 -5.18 -17.73
C ALA A 278 -1.85 -4.00 -18.51
N VAL A 279 -3.15 -3.98 -18.76
CA VAL A 279 -3.80 -2.99 -19.64
C VAL A 279 -5.01 -2.34 -19.01
N ASP A 280 -5.16 -1.04 -19.25
CA ASP A 280 -6.43 -0.33 -19.13
C ASP A 280 -7.21 -0.41 -20.46
N LYS A 281 -8.44 0.12 -20.48
CA LYS A 281 -9.27 0.14 -21.70
C LYS A 281 -8.57 0.81 -22.89
N ASN A 282 -7.84 1.90 -22.66
CA ASN A 282 -7.18 2.64 -23.73
C ASN A 282 -6.04 1.82 -24.35
N LEU A 283 -5.26 1.13 -23.53
CA LEU A 283 -4.18 0.28 -23.99
C LEU A 283 -4.71 -0.98 -24.70
N VAL A 284 -5.85 -1.55 -24.28
CA VAL A 284 -6.53 -2.59 -25.06
C VAL A 284 -6.90 -2.09 -26.47
N ILE A 285 -7.50 -0.89 -26.58
CA ILE A 285 -7.86 -0.29 -27.88
C ILE A 285 -6.61 -0.08 -28.75
N GLN A 286 -5.52 0.45 -28.17
CA GLN A 286 -4.25 0.60 -28.88
C GLN A 286 -3.73 -0.75 -29.39
N ARG A 287 -3.72 -1.78 -28.53
CA ARG A 287 -3.26 -3.13 -28.90
C ARG A 287 -4.15 -3.77 -29.96
N LEU A 288 -5.45 -3.50 -29.96
CA LEU A 288 -6.40 -3.92 -30.99
C LEU A 288 -6.12 -3.24 -32.34
N ASP A 289 -5.98 -1.91 -32.38
CA ASP A 289 -5.66 -1.17 -33.62
C ASP A 289 -4.24 -1.52 -34.16
N GLU A 290 -3.31 -1.89 -33.28
CA GLU A 290 -1.99 -2.45 -33.63
C GLU A 290 -2.03 -3.93 -34.10
N ASN A 291 -3.20 -4.58 -34.13
CA ASN A 291 -3.40 -6.01 -34.44
C ASN A 291 -2.55 -6.96 -33.57
N LYS A 292 -2.49 -6.70 -32.26
CA LYS A 292 -1.77 -7.54 -31.29
C LYS A 292 -2.59 -8.74 -30.84
N ASP A 293 -1.88 -9.68 -30.22
CA ASP A 293 -2.46 -10.83 -29.53
C ASP A 293 -3.02 -10.39 -28.18
N LEU A 294 -4.34 -10.24 -28.11
CA LEU A 294 -5.09 -9.88 -26.90
C LEU A 294 -5.28 -11.07 -25.94
N THR A 295 -4.79 -12.27 -26.28
CA THR A 295 -4.66 -13.37 -25.29
C THR A 295 -3.46 -13.17 -24.36
N LYS A 296 -2.62 -12.14 -24.61
CA LYS A 296 -1.38 -11.80 -23.87
C LYS A 296 -1.50 -10.50 -23.09
N VAL A 297 -2.72 -10.07 -22.79
CA VAL A 297 -2.98 -8.94 -21.88
C VAL A 297 -3.67 -9.42 -20.62
N CYS A 298 -3.49 -8.68 -19.53
CA CYS A 298 -4.19 -8.84 -18.28
C CYS A 298 -5.04 -7.59 -17.99
N THR A 299 -6.33 -7.79 -17.76
CA THR A 299 -7.36 -6.74 -17.77
C THR A 299 -7.87 -6.33 -16.39
N SER A 300 -7.20 -6.72 -15.29
CA SER A 300 -7.61 -6.34 -13.91
C SER A 300 -7.78 -4.84 -13.68
N LEU A 301 -7.14 -4.01 -14.50
CA LEU A 301 -7.20 -2.54 -14.46
C LEU A 301 -8.33 -1.94 -15.32
N VAL A 302 -9.15 -2.77 -15.99
CA VAL A 302 -10.27 -2.35 -16.84
C VAL A 302 -11.55 -2.24 -15.99
N ILE A 303 -12.10 -1.03 -15.90
CA ILE A 303 -13.32 -0.72 -15.12
C ILE A 303 -14.59 -0.59 -15.97
N ASP A 304 -14.43 -0.40 -17.28
CA ASP A 304 -15.51 -0.32 -18.26
C ASP A 304 -15.05 -0.89 -19.61
N MET A 305 -15.95 -1.56 -20.33
CA MET A 305 -15.68 -2.20 -21.62
C MET A 305 -16.59 -1.66 -22.73
N VAL A 306 -17.18 -0.48 -22.53
CA VAL A 306 -18.17 0.12 -23.44
C VAL A 306 -17.62 0.24 -24.87
N ASP A 307 -18.35 -0.33 -25.83
CA ASP A 307 -18.07 -0.32 -27.27
C ASP A 307 -16.69 -0.89 -27.71
N LEU A 308 -15.97 -1.61 -26.85
CA LEU A 308 -14.56 -1.99 -27.05
C LEU A 308 -14.26 -2.76 -28.35
N PHE A 309 -15.16 -3.68 -28.77
CA PHE A 309 -15.07 -4.40 -30.06
C PHE A 309 -16.22 -4.04 -31.02
N ARG A 310 -16.90 -2.90 -30.81
CA ARG A 310 -18.06 -2.50 -31.61
C ARG A 310 -17.73 -2.33 -33.10
N ASN A 311 -18.45 -3.06 -33.94
CA ASN A 311 -18.23 -3.16 -35.39
C ASN A 311 -16.79 -3.59 -35.78
N ARG A 312 -16.09 -4.34 -34.92
CA ARG A 312 -14.77 -4.91 -35.21
C ARG A 312 -14.90 -6.38 -35.62
N ASP A 313 -14.09 -6.81 -36.57
CA ASP A 313 -13.84 -8.24 -36.83
C ASP A 313 -12.90 -8.74 -35.72
N PHE A 314 -13.47 -9.43 -34.71
CA PHE A 314 -12.73 -9.84 -33.52
C PHE A 314 -13.25 -11.19 -32.98
N ASN A 315 -12.34 -12.16 -32.87
CA ASN A 315 -12.67 -13.51 -32.43
C ASN A 315 -11.50 -14.19 -31.68
N GLN A 316 -10.65 -13.42 -30.99
CA GLN A 316 -9.54 -13.97 -30.21
C GLN A 316 -10.05 -14.56 -28.87
N PRO A 317 -9.47 -15.67 -28.36
CA PRO A 317 -9.95 -16.34 -27.17
C PRO A 317 -9.56 -15.61 -25.88
N ILE A 318 -10.40 -14.65 -25.48
CA ILE A 318 -10.22 -13.77 -24.30
C ILE A 318 -10.90 -14.29 -23.02
N GLY A 319 -11.18 -15.60 -22.94
CA GLY A 319 -11.77 -16.22 -21.73
C GLY A 319 -10.87 -16.14 -20.49
N ASN A 320 -9.57 -15.85 -20.67
CA ASN A 320 -8.60 -15.64 -19.58
C ASN A 320 -8.57 -14.21 -19.02
N TRP A 321 -9.38 -13.29 -19.57
CA TRP A 321 -9.45 -11.91 -19.11
C TRP A 321 -10.09 -11.82 -17.71
N ASP A 322 -9.51 -10.99 -16.86
CA ASP A 322 -10.14 -10.54 -15.62
C ASP A 322 -11.13 -9.42 -15.94
N VAL A 323 -12.38 -9.62 -15.57
CA VAL A 323 -13.47 -8.63 -15.73
C VAL A 323 -14.19 -8.34 -14.41
N SER A 324 -13.64 -8.81 -13.27
CA SER A 324 -14.26 -8.67 -11.93
C SER A 324 -14.45 -7.21 -11.48
N ASN A 325 -13.65 -6.29 -12.03
CA ASN A 325 -13.74 -4.84 -11.79
C ASN A 325 -14.61 -4.09 -12.83
N VAL A 326 -15.11 -4.77 -13.87
CA VAL A 326 -15.88 -4.13 -14.96
C VAL A 326 -17.31 -3.85 -14.49
N THR A 327 -17.73 -2.60 -14.63
CA THR A 327 -19.07 -2.15 -14.23
C THR A 327 -20.03 -1.92 -15.39
N ASP A 328 -19.52 -1.80 -16.62
CA ASP A 328 -20.31 -1.54 -17.83
C ASP A 328 -19.74 -2.30 -19.03
N MET A 329 -20.54 -3.18 -19.65
CA MET A 329 -20.22 -3.96 -20.85
C MET A 329 -21.07 -3.53 -22.07
N SER A 330 -21.66 -2.33 -22.02
CA SER A 330 -22.57 -1.84 -23.06
C SER A 330 -21.91 -1.86 -24.45
N GLY A 331 -22.53 -2.54 -25.40
CA GLY A 331 -22.09 -2.60 -26.78
C GLY A 331 -20.76 -3.33 -27.03
N LEU A 332 -20.22 -4.09 -26.07
CA LEU A 332 -18.90 -4.74 -26.14
C LEU A 332 -18.62 -5.41 -27.50
N PHE A 333 -19.53 -6.28 -27.97
CA PHE A 333 -19.43 -6.97 -29.26
C PHE A 333 -20.49 -6.50 -30.28
N TRP A 334 -21.10 -5.32 -30.08
CA TRP A 334 -22.16 -4.77 -30.93
C TRP A 334 -21.73 -4.77 -32.40
N ASN A 335 -22.56 -5.36 -33.28
CA ASN A 335 -22.56 -5.06 -34.71
C ASN A 335 -23.81 -4.25 -35.12
N SER A 336 -23.59 -3.24 -35.97
CA SER A 336 -24.60 -2.39 -36.58
C SER A 336 -24.88 -2.74 -38.04
N ASN A 337 -23.98 -3.50 -38.68
CA ASN A 337 -24.23 -4.11 -39.97
C ASN A 337 -25.10 -5.37 -39.77
N PHE A 338 -26.19 -5.48 -40.52
CA PHE A 338 -27.06 -6.66 -40.50
C PHE A 338 -26.82 -7.59 -41.70
N ASP A 339 -26.04 -7.16 -42.70
CA ASP A 339 -25.64 -8.02 -43.82
C ASP A 339 -24.51 -9.00 -43.41
N GLU A 340 -23.74 -8.66 -42.38
CA GLU A 340 -22.64 -9.47 -41.83
C GLU A 340 -22.63 -9.36 -40.30
N LEU A 341 -22.98 -10.44 -39.58
CA LEU A 341 -22.94 -10.51 -38.11
C LEU A 341 -21.49 -10.48 -37.58
N SER A 342 -21.29 -9.96 -36.36
CA SER A 342 -20.01 -10.06 -35.66
C SER A 342 -19.67 -11.53 -35.41
N ASN A 343 -18.44 -11.92 -35.75
CA ASN A 343 -17.98 -13.30 -35.74
C ASN A 343 -17.49 -13.79 -34.36
N PHE A 344 -17.56 -12.95 -33.32
CA PHE A 344 -17.14 -13.31 -31.98
C PHE A 344 -17.95 -14.50 -31.44
N ASN A 345 -17.28 -15.61 -31.17
CA ASN A 345 -17.90 -16.83 -30.64
C ASN A 345 -16.91 -17.64 -29.78
N GLN A 346 -16.12 -16.95 -28.95
CA GLN A 346 -15.18 -17.59 -28.02
C GLN A 346 -15.82 -17.82 -26.64
N SER A 347 -15.31 -18.80 -25.89
CA SER A 347 -15.82 -19.04 -24.54
C SER A 347 -15.41 -17.93 -23.58
N ILE A 348 -16.38 -17.49 -22.78
CA ILE A 348 -16.31 -16.47 -21.73
C ILE A 348 -17.11 -16.91 -20.49
N GLU A 349 -17.34 -18.23 -20.37
CA GLU A 349 -18.17 -18.85 -19.31
C GLU A 349 -17.67 -18.55 -17.89
N GLU A 350 -16.35 -18.38 -17.74
CA GLU A 350 -15.64 -18.21 -16.46
C GLU A 350 -15.33 -16.74 -16.14
N TRP A 351 -15.92 -15.79 -16.87
CA TRP A 351 -15.88 -14.36 -16.55
C TRP A 351 -16.70 -14.05 -15.31
N ASP A 352 -16.08 -13.41 -14.31
CA ASP A 352 -16.76 -12.85 -13.15
C ASP A 352 -17.43 -11.52 -13.52
N VAL A 353 -18.70 -11.59 -13.91
CA VAL A 353 -19.52 -10.41 -14.26
C VAL A 353 -20.30 -9.84 -13.07
N SER A 354 -20.03 -10.27 -11.84
CA SER A 354 -20.81 -9.88 -10.65
C SER A 354 -20.81 -8.38 -10.36
N SER A 355 -19.80 -7.63 -10.81
CA SER A 355 -19.72 -6.16 -10.71
C SER A 355 -20.49 -5.38 -11.80
N VAL A 356 -20.99 -6.06 -12.85
CA VAL A 356 -21.56 -5.42 -14.04
C VAL A 356 -22.97 -4.89 -13.76
N LYS A 357 -23.22 -3.65 -14.17
CA LYS A 357 -24.52 -2.96 -14.00
C LYS A 357 -25.30 -2.79 -15.29
N SER A 358 -24.62 -2.77 -16.43
CA SER A 358 -25.20 -2.65 -17.77
C SER A 358 -24.59 -3.65 -18.74
N MET A 359 -25.47 -4.38 -19.44
CA MET A 359 -25.14 -5.26 -20.57
C MET A 359 -25.86 -4.79 -21.86
N TYR A 360 -26.23 -3.51 -21.93
CA TYR A 360 -26.98 -2.92 -23.04
C TYR A 360 -26.34 -3.24 -24.40
N ALA A 361 -27.08 -3.93 -25.27
CA ALA A 361 -26.62 -4.32 -26.61
C ALA A 361 -25.27 -5.07 -26.69
N MET A 362 -24.83 -5.72 -25.60
CA MET A 362 -23.51 -6.38 -25.50
C MET A 362 -23.22 -7.38 -26.63
N PHE A 363 -24.21 -8.18 -27.02
CA PHE A 363 -24.13 -9.20 -28.09
C PHE A 363 -25.02 -8.89 -29.29
N ARG A 364 -25.42 -7.63 -29.48
CA ARG A 364 -26.28 -7.22 -30.60
C ARG A 364 -25.62 -7.52 -31.95
N GLY A 365 -26.28 -8.27 -32.83
CA GLY A 365 -25.77 -8.58 -34.17
C GLY A 365 -24.57 -9.53 -34.18
N THR A 366 -24.56 -10.55 -33.32
CA THR A 366 -23.44 -11.50 -33.14
C THR A 366 -23.83 -12.94 -33.49
N VAL A 367 -22.83 -13.74 -33.91
CA VAL A 367 -22.93 -15.21 -33.99
C VAL A 367 -22.63 -15.91 -32.65
N PHE A 368 -22.64 -15.16 -31.55
CA PHE A 368 -22.25 -15.65 -30.22
C PHE A 368 -23.27 -16.65 -29.70
N ASP A 369 -22.80 -17.88 -29.44
CA ASP A 369 -23.62 -18.98 -28.91
C ASP A 369 -22.73 -19.85 -28.02
N LYS A 370 -22.30 -19.30 -26.88
CA LYS A 370 -21.48 -19.97 -25.86
C LYS A 370 -22.17 -19.89 -24.50
N ASN A 371 -21.90 -20.89 -23.67
CA ASN A 371 -22.53 -20.99 -22.36
C ASN A 371 -22.13 -19.81 -21.46
N ILE A 372 -23.14 -19.20 -20.85
CA ILE A 372 -23.05 -18.11 -19.86
C ILE A 372 -24.05 -18.32 -18.71
N GLU A 373 -24.59 -19.53 -18.55
CA GLU A 373 -25.57 -19.90 -17.52
C GLU A 373 -25.05 -19.69 -16.09
N LYS A 374 -23.72 -19.72 -15.90
CA LYS A 374 -23.03 -19.51 -14.62
C LYS A 374 -22.85 -18.05 -14.21
N TRP A 375 -23.09 -17.09 -15.10
CA TRP A 375 -22.84 -15.67 -14.83
C TRP A 375 -23.74 -15.15 -13.69
N ASP A 376 -23.12 -14.51 -12.70
CA ASP A 376 -23.85 -13.76 -11.67
C ASP A 376 -24.23 -12.39 -12.24
N VAL A 377 -25.47 -12.30 -12.74
CA VAL A 377 -26.05 -11.06 -13.27
C VAL A 377 -26.87 -10.29 -12.23
N SER A 378 -26.82 -10.65 -10.94
CA SER A 378 -27.69 -10.09 -9.90
C SER A 378 -27.55 -8.57 -9.70
N ASN A 379 -26.41 -7.98 -10.05
CA ASN A 379 -26.20 -6.53 -10.01
C ASN A 379 -26.55 -5.78 -11.31
N VAL A 380 -26.97 -6.49 -12.38
CA VAL A 380 -27.33 -5.89 -13.66
C VAL A 380 -28.70 -5.22 -13.56
N THR A 381 -28.79 -3.97 -14.03
CA THR A 381 -30.04 -3.18 -14.01
C THR A 381 -30.61 -2.92 -15.40
N GLY A 382 -29.79 -3.06 -16.45
CA GLY A 382 -30.19 -2.84 -17.85
C GLY A 382 -29.64 -3.91 -18.80
N MET A 383 -30.55 -4.61 -19.47
CA MET A 383 -30.27 -5.66 -20.47
C MET A 383 -30.90 -5.36 -21.84
N SER A 384 -31.44 -4.15 -22.04
CA SER A 384 -32.06 -3.73 -23.30
C SER A 384 -31.20 -4.05 -24.52
N SER A 385 -31.80 -4.66 -25.54
CA SER A 385 -31.15 -5.10 -26.79
C SER A 385 -29.94 -6.05 -26.66
N MET A 386 -29.66 -6.66 -25.49
CA MET A 386 -28.45 -7.47 -25.25
C MET A 386 -28.18 -8.52 -26.34
N PHE A 387 -29.20 -9.27 -26.77
CA PHE A 387 -29.12 -10.33 -27.80
C PHE A 387 -29.86 -9.99 -29.09
N ARG A 388 -30.10 -8.70 -29.36
CA ARG A 388 -30.84 -8.28 -30.55
C ARG A 388 -30.11 -8.69 -31.84
N GLU A 389 -30.80 -9.37 -32.74
CA GLU A 389 -30.31 -10.01 -33.98
C GLU A 389 -29.08 -10.93 -33.70
N SER A 390 -29.10 -11.64 -32.58
CA SER A 390 -28.06 -12.61 -32.20
C SER A 390 -28.51 -14.05 -32.45
N GLN A 391 -27.55 -14.93 -32.76
CA GLN A 391 -27.77 -16.37 -32.86
C GLN A 391 -27.78 -17.08 -31.49
N PHE A 392 -27.64 -16.33 -30.39
CA PHE A 392 -27.57 -16.87 -29.04
C PHE A 392 -28.80 -17.69 -28.66
N ASN A 393 -28.59 -18.96 -28.27
CA ASN A 393 -29.67 -19.88 -27.89
C ASN A 393 -29.27 -20.83 -26.74
N GLN A 394 -28.39 -20.38 -25.84
CA GLN A 394 -27.95 -21.13 -24.66
C GLN A 394 -28.85 -20.88 -23.43
N PRO A 395 -28.94 -21.82 -22.46
CA PRO A 395 -29.77 -21.65 -21.27
C PRO A 395 -29.29 -20.48 -20.40
N ILE A 396 -30.25 -19.70 -19.91
CA ILE A 396 -30.07 -18.57 -18.98
C ILE A 396 -31.19 -18.50 -17.92
N GLU A 397 -31.95 -19.60 -17.73
CA GLU A 397 -33.05 -19.67 -16.76
C GLU A 397 -32.58 -19.54 -15.29
N SER A 398 -31.28 -19.74 -15.06
CA SER A 398 -30.58 -19.61 -13.77
C SER A 398 -30.32 -18.16 -13.33
N TRP A 399 -30.38 -17.20 -14.25
CA TRP A 399 -29.99 -15.81 -14.01
C TRP A 399 -30.94 -15.11 -13.03
N ASP A 400 -30.36 -14.49 -11.99
CA ASP A 400 -31.09 -13.58 -11.12
C ASP A 400 -31.24 -12.21 -11.81
N VAL A 401 -32.37 -12.02 -12.47
CA VAL A 401 -32.73 -10.77 -13.15
C VAL A 401 -33.57 -9.83 -12.28
N GLY A 402 -33.71 -10.11 -10.97
CA GLY A 402 -34.63 -9.38 -10.08
C GLY A 402 -34.34 -7.88 -9.94
N ASN A 403 -33.11 -7.43 -10.20
CA ASN A 403 -32.72 -6.01 -10.20
C ASN A 403 -32.83 -5.32 -11.58
N VAL A 404 -33.22 -6.05 -12.64
CA VAL A 404 -33.34 -5.49 -13.99
C VAL A 404 -34.63 -4.66 -14.12
N THR A 405 -34.50 -3.42 -14.58
CA THR A 405 -35.63 -2.50 -14.82
C THR A 405 -35.92 -2.29 -16.30
N GLN A 406 -34.96 -2.60 -17.17
CA GLN A 406 -34.98 -2.30 -18.61
C GLN A 406 -34.59 -3.54 -19.43
N MET A 407 -35.56 -4.14 -20.13
CA MET A 407 -35.39 -5.29 -21.03
C MET A 407 -35.82 -4.98 -22.48
N SER A 408 -36.06 -3.71 -22.82
CA SER A 408 -36.57 -3.31 -24.14
C SER A 408 -35.73 -3.88 -25.29
N GLY A 409 -36.39 -4.68 -26.12
CA GLY A 409 -35.85 -5.30 -27.31
C GLY A 409 -34.74 -6.35 -27.07
N MET A 410 -34.62 -6.94 -25.87
CA MET A 410 -33.54 -7.86 -25.51
C MET A 410 -33.30 -8.98 -26.54
N PHE A 411 -34.35 -9.57 -27.11
CA PHE A 411 -34.30 -10.69 -28.07
C PHE A 411 -34.91 -10.35 -29.44
N VAL A 412 -34.94 -9.07 -29.84
CA VAL A 412 -35.45 -8.67 -31.17
C VAL A 412 -34.71 -9.43 -32.26
N GLY A 413 -35.41 -10.20 -33.11
CA GLY A 413 -34.80 -10.95 -34.21
C GLY A 413 -33.82 -12.06 -33.77
N ALA A 414 -33.85 -12.49 -32.51
CA ALA A 414 -32.94 -13.52 -32.00
C ALA A 414 -33.46 -14.94 -32.27
N GLU A 415 -32.53 -15.89 -32.45
CA GLU A 415 -32.83 -17.34 -32.53
C GLU A 415 -33.18 -17.97 -31.15
N PHE A 416 -33.19 -17.15 -30.09
CA PHE A 416 -33.36 -17.58 -28.70
C PHE A 416 -34.73 -18.22 -28.43
N ASN A 417 -34.74 -19.45 -27.92
CA ASN A 417 -35.96 -20.19 -27.57
C ASN A 417 -35.77 -21.10 -26.34
N GLN A 418 -35.00 -20.66 -25.34
CA GLN A 418 -34.78 -21.38 -24.07
C GLN A 418 -35.76 -20.93 -22.97
N PRO A 419 -36.02 -21.75 -21.93
CA PRO A 419 -36.95 -21.40 -20.86
C PRO A 419 -36.54 -20.14 -20.07
N LEU A 420 -37.53 -19.31 -19.71
CA LEU A 420 -37.36 -18.10 -18.89
C LEU A 420 -38.39 -18.00 -17.74
N ASN A 421 -39.18 -19.05 -17.49
CA ASN A 421 -40.30 -19.05 -16.54
C ASN A 421 -39.90 -18.87 -15.05
N LYS A 422 -38.62 -18.93 -14.70
CA LYS A 422 -38.13 -18.65 -13.32
C LYS A 422 -37.64 -17.22 -13.11
N TRP A 423 -37.54 -16.41 -14.16
CA TRP A 423 -37.11 -15.03 -14.04
C TRP A 423 -38.12 -14.21 -13.24
N ASP A 424 -37.65 -13.54 -12.18
CA ASP A 424 -38.42 -12.52 -11.48
C ASP A 424 -38.31 -11.20 -12.27
N VAL A 425 -39.38 -10.86 -12.97
CA VAL A 425 -39.48 -9.64 -13.78
C VAL A 425 -40.34 -8.55 -13.13
N SER A 426 -40.68 -8.69 -11.84
CA SER A 426 -41.58 -7.78 -11.11
C SER A 426 -41.11 -6.33 -11.04
N ASN A 427 -39.79 -6.08 -11.21
CA ASN A 427 -39.19 -4.75 -11.23
C ASN A 427 -39.00 -4.16 -12.65
N VAL A 428 -39.40 -4.87 -13.72
CA VAL A 428 -39.22 -4.39 -15.10
C VAL A 428 -40.31 -3.38 -15.47
N GLU A 429 -39.94 -2.15 -15.80
CA GLU A 429 -40.88 -1.11 -16.24
C GLU A 429 -41.17 -1.15 -17.76
N ARG A 430 -40.20 -1.62 -18.55
CA ARG A 430 -40.21 -1.53 -20.03
C ARG A 430 -39.79 -2.85 -20.68
N MET A 431 -40.75 -3.46 -21.39
CA MET A 431 -40.58 -4.70 -22.18
C MET A 431 -40.87 -4.50 -23.67
N SER A 432 -40.97 -3.24 -24.14
CA SER A 432 -41.25 -2.97 -25.55
C SER A 432 -40.25 -3.64 -26.49
N MET A 433 -40.78 -4.20 -27.58
CA MET A 433 -40.06 -5.00 -28.58
C MET A 433 -39.36 -6.29 -28.08
N MET A 434 -39.51 -6.72 -26.82
CA MET A 434 -38.66 -7.77 -26.21
C MET A 434 -38.48 -9.04 -27.06
N PHE A 435 -39.55 -9.54 -27.71
CA PHE A 435 -39.56 -10.73 -28.57
C PHE A 435 -40.05 -10.44 -30.01
N ASN A 436 -39.90 -9.19 -30.47
CA ASN A 436 -40.22 -8.79 -31.85
C ASN A 436 -39.37 -9.59 -32.84
N SER A 437 -40.00 -10.25 -33.83
CA SER A 437 -39.32 -11.13 -34.79
C SER A 437 -38.52 -12.29 -34.19
N ALA A 438 -38.72 -12.63 -32.91
CA ALA A 438 -38.00 -13.71 -32.25
C ALA A 438 -38.66 -15.09 -32.48
N GLU A 439 -37.84 -16.14 -32.49
CA GLU A 439 -38.29 -17.55 -32.54
C GLU A 439 -38.82 -18.07 -31.19
N PHE A 440 -38.92 -17.20 -30.19
CA PHE A 440 -39.28 -17.53 -28.81
C PHE A 440 -40.74 -18.00 -28.65
N ASN A 441 -40.92 -19.20 -28.10
CA ASN A 441 -42.24 -19.78 -27.84
C ASN A 441 -42.28 -20.62 -26.53
N GLN A 442 -41.52 -20.20 -25.51
CA GLN A 442 -41.50 -20.85 -24.18
C GLN A 442 -42.55 -20.24 -23.23
N PRO A 443 -43.04 -20.99 -22.23
CA PRO A 443 -44.02 -20.47 -21.27
C PRO A 443 -43.44 -19.33 -20.44
N ILE A 444 -44.19 -18.22 -20.36
CA ILE A 444 -43.91 -17.03 -19.54
C ILE A 444 -45.19 -16.50 -18.85
N GLY A 445 -46.24 -17.32 -18.79
CA GLY A 445 -47.54 -16.94 -18.21
C GLY A 445 -47.52 -16.72 -16.69
N ASP A 446 -46.46 -17.16 -16.01
CA ASP A 446 -46.26 -17.01 -14.56
C ASP A 446 -45.44 -15.75 -14.19
N TRP A 447 -45.01 -14.95 -15.18
CA TRP A 447 -44.31 -13.68 -14.94
C TRP A 447 -45.22 -12.63 -14.28
N ASP A 448 -44.72 -11.99 -13.23
CA ASP A 448 -45.32 -10.77 -12.67
C ASP A 448 -44.92 -9.56 -13.52
N VAL A 449 -45.83 -9.14 -14.39
CA VAL A 449 -45.66 -7.97 -15.27
C VAL A 449 -46.39 -6.73 -14.74
N SER A 450 -46.82 -6.73 -13.47
CA SER A 450 -47.65 -5.65 -12.89
C SER A 450 -46.96 -4.28 -12.88
N SER A 451 -45.63 -4.21 -12.93
CA SER A 451 -44.87 -2.95 -13.03
C SER A 451 -44.68 -2.42 -14.46
N VAL A 452 -45.06 -3.19 -15.50
CA VAL A 452 -44.77 -2.83 -16.89
C VAL A 452 -45.75 -1.75 -17.39
N VAL A 453 -45.19 -0.69 -17.99
CA VAL A 453 -45.98 0.43 -18.57
C VAL A 453 -46.03 0.39 -20.10
N ASP A 454 -45.00 -0.17 -20.76
CA ASP A 454 -44.88 -0.25 -22.22
C ASP A 454 -44.60 -1.69 -22.69
N MET A 455 -45.60 -2.29 -23.35
CA MET A 455 -45.54 -3.60 -24.01
C MET A 455 -45.59 -3.48 -25.54
N SER A 456 -45.39 -2.27 -26.09
CA SER A 456 -45.54 -2.05 -27.52
C SER A 456 -44.57 -2.92 -28.34
N ASN A 457 -45.10 -3.49 -29.42
CA ASN A 457 -44.39 -4.38 -30.34
C ASN A 457 -43.79 -5.66 -29.69
N MET A 458 -44.18 -6.07 -28.48
CA MET A 458 -43.52 -7.16 -27.75
C MET A 458 -43.45 -8.49 -28.53
N PHE A 459 -44.52 -8.86 -29.24
CA PHE A 459 -44.60 -10.04 -30.12
C PHE A 459 -44.90 -9.63 -31.58
N PHE A 460 -44.31 -8.51 -32.01
CA PHE A 460 -44.45 -7.98 -33.36
C PHE A 460 -43.82 -8.88 -34.42
N ILE A 461 -44.46 -8.95 -35.59
CA ILE A 461 -44.03 -9.49 -36.90
C ILE A 461 -43.31 -10.85 -36.87
N ASN A 462 -43.93 -11.87 -37.47
CA ASN A 462 -43.40 -13.24 -37.56
C ASN A 462 -43.11 -13.92 -36.19
N SER A 463 -43.48 -13.31 -35.07
CA SER A 463 -43.35 -13.93 -33.75
C SER A 463 -44.09 -15.26 -33.70
N THR A 464 -43.37 -16.32 -33.32
CA THR A 464 -43.90 -17.69 -33.19
C THR A 464 -44.62 -17.92 -31.85
N PHE A 465 -44.61 -16.91 -30.96
CA PHE A 465 -45.15 -16.99 -29.62
C PHE A 465 -46.65 -17.28 -29.60
N ASN A 466 -47.02 -18.40 -28.99
CA ASN A 466 -48.41 -18.80 -28.76
C ASN A 466 -48.51 -19.63 -27.46
N GLN A 467 -48.11 -19.02 -26.34
CA GLN A 467 -48.27 -19.57 -24.99
C GLN A 467 -49.29 -18.74 -24.20
N PRO A 468 -50.04 -19.30 -23.23
CA PRO A 468 -51.06 -18.57 -22.49
C PRO A 468 -50.44 -17.47 -21.59
N ILE A 469 -50.89 -16.23 -21.77
CA ILE A 469 -50.52 -15.04 -20.96
C ILE A 469 -51.73 -14.25 -20.45
N GLY A 470 -52.94 -14.83 -20.54
CA GLY A 470 -54.19 -14.19 -20.07
C GLY A 470 -54.28 -13.97 -18.55
N ASN A 471 -53.34 -14.50 -17.77
CA ASN A 471 -53.23 -14.29 -16.32
C ASN A 471 -52.38 -13.07 -15.93
N TRP A 472 -51.69 -12.44 -16.88
CA TRP A 472 -50.86 -11.26 -16.62
C TRP A 472 -51.68 -10.07 -16.11
N ASP A 473 -51.20 -9.44 -15.03
CA ASP A 473 -51.71 -8.15 -14.57
C ASP A 473 -51.13 -7.03 -15.46
N VAL A 474 -51.96 -6.52 -16.37
CA VAL A 474 -51.61 -5.43 -17.29
C VAL A 474 -52.23 -4.09 -16.87
N SER A 475 -52.72 -3.96 -15.64
CA SER A 475 -53.45 -2.77 -15.14
C SER A 475 -52.60 -1.48 -15.05
N ASN A 476 -51.28 -1.58 -15.24
CA ASN A 476 -50.36 -0.44 -15.36
C ASN A 476 -49.87 -0.16 -16.79
N VAL A 477 -50.25 -0.98 -17.78
CA VAL A 477 -49.83 -0.80 -19.17
C VAL A 477 -50.59 0.36 -19.82
N GLU A 478 -49.85 1.33 -20.37
CA GLU A 478 -50.40 2.47 -21.10
C GLU A 478 -50.35 2.25 -22.62
N ASN A 479 -49.40 1.42 -23.11
CA ASN A 479 -49.11 1.27 -24.54
C ASN A 479 -49.00 -0.21 -24.97
N MET A 480 -49.94 -0.64 -25.84
CA MET A 480 -49.98 -1.97 -26.46
C MET A 480 -49.87 -1.91 -27.99
N ARG A 481 -49.38 -0.78 -28.55
CA ARG A 481 -49.22 -0.59 -29.99
C ARG A 481 -48.52 -1.77 -30.65
N LEU A 482 -49.15 -2.33 -31.68
CA LEU A 482 -48.63 -3.41 -32.53
C LEU A 482 -48.20 -4.70 -31.78
N MET A 483 -48.64 -4.92 -30.53
CA MET A 483 -48.14 -6.01 -29.67
C MET A 483 -48.20 -7.41 -30.30
N PHE A 484 -49.27 -7.74 -31.04
CA PHE A 484 -49.46 -9.03 -31.73
C PHE A 484 -49.61 -8.87 -33.26
N HIS A 485 -49.13 -7.78 -33.84
CA HIS A 485 -49.29 -7.52 -35.27
C HIS A 485 -48.53 -8.56 -36.11
N THR A 486 -49.23 -9.26 -37.01
CA THR A 486 -48.70 -10.42 -37.76
C THR A 486 -48.16 -11.53 -36.83
N SER A 487 -48.81 -11.74 -35.68
CA SER A 487 -48.53 -12.86 -34.74
C SER A 487 -49.48 -14.05 -34.96
N VAL A 488 -49.00 -15.25 -34.61
CA VAL A 488 -49.83 -16.47 -34.52
C VAL A 488 -50.63 -16.59 -33.23
N TYR A 489 -50.42 -15.68 -32.26
CA TYR A 489 -51.06 -15.72 -30.94
C TYR A 489 -52.60 -15.78 -31.01
N ASN A 490 -53.19 -16.78 -30.34
CA ASN A 490 -54.64 -16.97 -30.29
C ASN A 490 -55.14 -17.59 -28.96
N HIS A 491 -54.59 -17.17 -27.82
CA HIS A 491 -55.06 -17.55 -26.49
C HIS A 491 -55.94 -16.45 -25.85
N PRO A 492 -56.86 -16.79 -24.92
CA PRO A 492 -57.75 -15.80 -24.30
C PRO A 492 -57.01 -14.68 -23.57
N LEU A 493 -57.57 -13.47 -23.63
CA LEU A 493 -57.07 -12.23 -23.00
C LEU A 493 -58.19 -11.47 -22.27
N ASP A 494 -59.35 -12.10 -22.06
CA ASP A 494 -60.52 -11.52 -21.38
C ASP A 494 -60.27 -11.20 -19.89
N GLY A 495 -59.22 -11.79 -19.29
CA GLY A 495 -58.79 -11.46 -17.92
C GLY A 495 -58.00 -10.16 -17.76
N TRP A 496 -57.56 -9.53 -18.86
CA TRP A 496 -56.71 -8.33 -18.81
C TRP A 496 -57.50 -7.06 -18.43
N ASP A 497 -57.02 -6.36 -17.39
CA ASP A 497 -57.45 -4.99 -17.10
C ASP A 497 -56.67 -4.00 -17.98
N VAL A 498 -57.28 -3.61 -19.10
CA VAL A 498 -56.70 -2.64 -20.05
C VAL A 498 -57.13 -1.20 -19.77
N GLY A 499 -57.71 -0.90 -18.59
CA GLY A 499 -58.33 0.40 -18.29
C GLY A 499 -57.41 1.62 -18.37
N LYS A 500 -56.08 1.44 -18.37
CA LYS A 500 -55.08 2.52 -18.60
C LYS A 500 -54.52 2.60 -20.01
N VAL A 501 -54.84 1.65 -20.89
CA VAL A 501 -54.27 1.59 -22.23
C VAL A 501 -54.83 2.75 -23.07
N THR A 502 -53.93 3.60 -23.56
CA THR A 502 -54.26 4.72 -24.45
C THR A 502 -54.04 4.38 -25.93
N ASN A 503 -53.17 3.41 -26.22
CA ASN A 503 -52.70 3.11 -27.56
C ASN A 503 -52.78 1.61 -27.89
N THR A 504 -53.77 1.22 -28.72
CA THR A 504 -53.96 -0.14 -29.25
C THR A 504 -53.66 -0.24 -30.76
N VAL A 505 -53.00 0.77 -31.33
CA VAL A 505 -52.81 0.90 -32.78
C VAL A 505 -52.20 -0.36 -33.39
N GLY A 506 -52.95 -0.98 -34.31
CA GLY A 506 -52.56 -2.19 -35.04
C GLY A 506 -52.32 -3.43 -34.17
N MET A 507 -52.74 -3.45 -32.90
CA MET A 507 -52.42 -4.50 -31.91
C MET A 507 -52.62 -5.93 -32.42
N PHE A 508 -53.72 -6.19 -33.14
CA PHE A 508 -54.07 -7.51 -33.69
C PHE A 508 -54.09 -7.54 -35.23
N ALA A 509 -53.63 -6.50 -35.92
CA ALA A 509 -53.68 -6.48 -37.37
C ALA A 509 -52.83 -7.60 -37.98
N ARG A 510 -53.38 -8.27 -39.00
CA ARG A 510 -52.79 -9.44 -39.68
C ARG A 510 -52.49 -10.63 -38.77
N SER A 511 -52.98 -10.63 -37.52
CA SER A 511 -52.75 -11.70 -36.55
C SER A 511 -53.73 -12.86 -36.73
N SER A 512 -53.48 -13.97 -36.02
CA SER A 512 -54.40 -15.10 -35.92
C SER A 512 -55.44 -14.95 -34.79
N PHE A 513 -55.44 -13.81 -34.07
CA PHE A 513 -56.24 -13.62 -32.86
C PHE A 513 -57.75 -13.59 -33.14
N ASN A 514 -58.48 -14.47 -32.47
CA ASN A 514 -59.94 -14.52 -32.49
C ASN A 514 -60.45 -15.14 -31.18
N GLN A 515 -60.37 -14.35 -30.10
CA GLN A 515 -60.84 -14.69 -28.74
C GLN A 515 -61.70 -13.53 -28.20
N PRO A 516 -62.58 -13.77 -27.21
CA PRO A 516 -63.39 -12.70 -26.64
C PRO A 516 -62.54 -11.66 -25.90
N ILE A 517 -62.80 -10.38 -26.18
CA ILE A 517 -62.25 -9.20 -25.46
C ILE A 517 -63.32 -8.09 -25.30
N GLY A 518 -64.59 -8.41 -25.52
CA GLY A 518 -65.71 -7.46 -25.44
C GLY A 518 -66.01 -6.91 -24.04
N ASN A 519 -65.32 -7.42 -23.01
CA ASN A 519 -65.40 -6.98 -21.62
C ASN A 519 -64.28 -6.01 -21.21
N TRP A 520 -63.34 -5.72 -22.10
CA TRP A 520 -62.28 -4.74 -21.87
C TRP A 520 -62.84 -3.32 -21.69
N ASP A 521 -62.34 -2.61 -20.67
CA ASP A 521 -62.55 -1.17 -20.53
C ASP A 521 -61.58 -0.42 -21.45
N VAL A 522 -62.05 -0.06 -22.63
CA VAL A 522 -61.30 0.71 -23.63
C VAL A 522 -61.56 2.21 -23.57
N SER A 523 -62.19 2.70 -22.49
CA SER A 523 -62.62 4.11 -22.37
C SER A 523 -61.47 5.13 -22.45
N ASN A 524 -60.23 4.74 -22.14
CA ASN A 524 -59.06 5.61 -22.26
C ASN A 524 -58.29 5.48 -23.60
N VAL A 525 -58.74 4.64 -24.53
CA VAL A 525 -58.06 4.47 -25.84
C VAL A 525 -58.29 5.68 -26.75
N GLU A 526 -57.21 6.28 -27.24
CA GLU A 526 -57.24 7.47 -28.11
C GLU A 526 -57.28 7.13 -29.61
N SER A 527 -56.65 6.02 -30.02
CA SER A 527 -56.60 5.54 -31.40
C SER A 527 -56.66 4.02 -31.48
N MET A 528 -57.56 3.53 -32.35
CA MET A 528 -57.75 2.13 -32.74
C MET A 528 -57.36 1.90 -34.21
N TYR A 529 -56.49 2.76 -34.78
CA TYR A 529 -56.00 2.64 -36.16
C TYR A 529 -55.57 1.20 -36.48
N ASN A 530 -56.20 0.62 -37.50
CA ASN A 530 -55.90 -0.71 -38.02
C ASN A 530 -55.92 -1.83 -36.96
N MET A 531 -56.63 -1.68 -35.82
CA MET A 531 -56.52 -2.59 -34.66
C MET A 531 -56.71 -4.08 -35.02
N PHE A 532 -57.69 -4.40 -35.87
CA PHE A 532 -57.98 -5.77 -36.31
C PHE A 532 -57.75 -6.01 -37.81
N GLY A 533 -57.24 -5.04 -38.58
CA GLY A 533 -57.19 -5.13 -40.04
C GLY A 533 -56.45 -6.38 -40.54
N HIS A 534 -57.07 -7.13 -41.45
CA HIS A 534 -56.65 -8.45 -41.95
C HIS A 534 -56.58 -9.58 -40.90
N SER A 535 -57.21 -9.45 -39.73
CA SER A 535 -57.36 -10.53 -38.74
C SER A 535 -58.69 -11.30 -38.93
N PRO A 536 -58.80 -12.54 -38.41
CA PRO A 536 -60.03 -13.32 -38.46
C PRO A 536 -61.08 -12.91 -37.42
N TYR A 537 -60.83 -11.87 -36.61
CA TYR A 537 -61.61 -11.48 -35.44
C TYR A 537 -63.11 -11.27 -35.74
N ASN A 538 -63.99 -11.90 -34.94
CA ASN A 538 -65.44 -11.73 -35.04
C ASN A 538 -66.20 -11.92 -33.70
N TYR A 539 -65.60 -11.54 -32.56
CA TYR A 539 -66.28 -11.54 -31.26
C TYR A 539 -67.00 -10.21 -30.99
N PRO A 540 -68.11 -10.19 -30.21
CA PRO A 540 -68.88 -8.97 -29.96
C PRO A 540 -68.06 -7.89 -29.23
N LEU A 541 -68.26 -6.64 -29.63
CA LEU A 541 -67.61 -5.43 -29.07
C LEU A 541 -68.63 -4.33 -28.69
N ASN A 542 -69.93 -4.67 -28.64
CA ASN A 542 -71.03 -3.71 -28.44
C ASN A 542 -71.00 -2.95 -27.11
N GLU A 543 -70.32 -3.46 -26.09
CA GLU A 543 -70.22 -2.84 -24.76
C GLU A 543 -68.97 -1.96 -24.58
N TRP A 544 -68.12 -1.82 -25.60
CA TRP A 544 -66.95 -0.93 -25.55
C TRP A 544 -67.36 0.54 -25.55
N ASP A 545 -66.90 1.28 -24.54
CA ASP A 545 -66.91 2.75 -24.55
C ASP A 545 -65.74 3.26 -25.41
N VAL A 546 -66.07 3.69 -26.63
CA VAL A 546 -65.11 4.27 -27.58
C VAL A 546 -65.19 5.80 -27.67
N SER A 547 -65.81 6.46 -26.67
CA SER A 547 -66.09 7.90 -26.70
C SER A 547 -64.86 8.81 -26.77
N ASN A 548 -63.71 8.34 -26.29
CA ASN A 548 -62.42 9.04 -26.41
C ASN A 548 -61.66 8.74 -27.71
N VAL A 549 -62.03 7.70 -28.47
CA VAL A 549 -61.32 7.31 -29.70
C VAL A 549 -61.50 8.38 -30.78
N SER A 550 -60.40 8.82 -31.37
CA SER A 550 -60.36 9.86 -32.41
C SER A 550 -59.96 9.32 -33.79
N GLU A 551 -59.40 8.11 -33.87
CA GLU A 551 -58.89 7.49 -35.10
C GLU A 551 -59.27 6.00 -35.14
N MET A 552 -59.95 5.58 -36.21
CA MET A 552 -60.42 4.20 -36.45
C MET A 552 -60.18 3.74 -37.91
N ASP A 553 -59.33 4.44 -38.67
CA ASP A 553 -59.01 4.05 -40.05
C ASP A 553 -58.54 2.59 -40.09
N LEU A 554 -58.96 1.85 -41.12
CA LEU A 554 -58.62 0.43 -41.35
C LEU A 554 -59.07 -0.57 -40.26
N MET A 555 -59.77 -0.17 -39.20
CA MET A 555 -60.00 -0.98 -37.98
C MET A 555 -60.44 -2.43 -38.25
N PHE A 556 -61.41 -2.64 -39.15
CA PHE A 556 -61.96 -3.94 -39.55
C PHE A 556 -61.73 -4.28 -41.03
N ARG A 557 -60.79 -3.60 -41.71
CA ARG A 557 -60.47 -3.88 -43.11
C ARG A 557 -60.07 -5.34 -43.31
N ASN A 558 -60.66 -6.03 -44.29
CA ASN A 558 -60.35 -7.42 -44.64
C ASN A 558 -60.50 -8.40 -43.44
N THR A 559 -61.50 -8.18 -42.57
CA THR A 559 -61.80 -9.05 -41.43
C THR A 559 -63.08 -9.86 -41.64
N ASN A 560 -63.30 -10.87 -40.79
CA ASN A 560 -64.59 -11.58 -40.72
C ASN A 560 -65.64 -10.84 -39.88
N PHE A 561 -65.35 -9.63 -39.39
CA PHE A 561 -66.19 -8.96 -38.40
C PHE A 561 -67.56 -8.57 -38.97
N ASN A 562 -68.64 -9.00 -38.31
CA ASN A 562 -70.02 -8.62 -38.62
C ASN A 562 -70.88 -8.32 -37.37
N GLN A 563 -70.28 -8.22 -36.19
CA GLN A 563 -71.01 -8.00 -34.94
C GLN A 563 -71.61 -6.57 -34.88
N PRO A 564 -72.74 -6.38 -34.17
CA PRO A 564 -73.33 -5.05 -33.99
C PRO A 564 -72.42 -4.15 -33.15
N ILE A 565 -72.10 -2.97 -33.68
CA ILE A 565 -71.38 -1.87 -33.01
C ILE A 565 -72.14 -0.53 -33.17
N ASN A 566 -73.40 -0.60 -33.58
CA ASN A 566 -74.29 0.53 -33.88
C ASN A 566 -74.73 1.36 -32.67
N LYS A 567 -74.28 0.98 -31.46
CA LYS A 567 -74.47 1.73 -30.21
C LYS A 567 -73.24 2.51 -29.75
N TRP A 568 -72.09 2.36 -30.42
CA TRP A 568 -70.87 3.03 -30.02
C TRP A 568 -71.01 4.56 -30.01
N CYS A 569 -70.48 5.18 -28.97
CA CYS A 569 -70.35 6.62 -28.85
C CYS A 569 -69.14 7.09 -29.66
N VAL A 570 -69.36 7.67 -30.84
CA VAL A 570 -68.31 8.06 -31.80
C VAL A 570 -68.38 9.56 -32.12
N SER A 571 -68.63 10.39 -31.10
CA SER A 571 -68.78 11.85 -31.24
C SER A 571 -67.53 12.55 -31.78
N ASN A 572 -66.34 11.99 -31.55
CA ASN A 572 -65.08 12.54 -32.02
C ASN A 572 -64.81 12.23 -33.52
N ILE A 573 -65.55 11.29 -34.12
CA ILE A 573 -65.35 10.80 -35.48
C ILE A 573 -66.57 11.19 -36.33
N ILE A 574 -66.49 12.34 -37.01
CA ILE A 574 -67.63 13.00 -37.68
C ILE A 574 -68.11 12.35 -38.99
N SER A 575 -67.39 11.35 -39.50
CA SER A 575 -67.69 10.62 -40.74
C SER A 575 -67.03 9.25 -40.71
N GLU A 576 -67.50 8.30 -41.53
CA GLU A 576 -66.91 6.95 -41.60
C GLU A 576 -65.38 7.02 -41.85
N PRO A 577 -64.56 6.36 -41.00
CA PRO A 577 -63.11 6.32 -41.15
C PRO A 577 -62.67 5.68 -42.48
N SER A 578 -61.49 6.05 -42.95
CA SER A 578 -60.92 5.53 -44.18
C SER A 578 -60.74 4.02 -44.11
N ASP A 579 -61.34 3.30 -45.08
CA ASP A 579 -61.33 1.84 -45.16
C ASP A 579 -61.81 1.10 -43.88
N PHE A 580 -62.64 1.74 -43.02
CA PHE A 580 -63.05 1.22 -41.70
C PHE A 580 -63.42 -0.27 -41.69
N ALA A 581 -64.26 -0.70 -42.63
CA ALA A 581 -64.70 -2.08 -42.81
C ALA A 581 -64.62 -2.56 -44.27
N THR A 582 -63.68 -2.02 -45.07
CA THR A 582 -63.49 -2.45 -46.47
C THR A 582 -63.17 -3.95 -46.52
N ASP A 583 -63.91 -4.72 -47.33
CA ASP A 583 -63.85 -6.19 -47.43
C ASP A 583 -64.21 -6.95 -46.12
N SER A 584 -64.96 -6.33 -45.20
CA SER A 584 -65.59 -7.01 -44.07
C SER A 584 -67.09 -7.27 -44.31
N PRO A 585 -67.68 -8.32 -43.70
CA PRO A 585 -69.12 -8.60 -43.76
C PRO A 585 -69.99 -7.69 -42.86
N LEU A 586 -69.46 -6.59 -42.31
CA LEU A 586 -70.19 -5.64 -41.48
C LEU A 586 -71.22 -4.84 -42.30
N VAL A 587 -72.50 -5.08 -42.01
CA VAL A 587 -73.63 -4.39 -42.64
C VAL A 587 -73.91 -3.03 -42.02
N GLU A 588 -74.50 -2.12 -42.79
CA GLU A 588 -74.76 -0.72 -42.38
C GLU A 588 -75.59 -0.60 -41.09
N GLU A 589 -76.56 -1.50 -40.87
CA GLU A 589 -77.38 -1.55 -39.65
C GLU A 589 -76.59 -1.89 -38.38
N ASN A 590 -75.40 -2.49 -38.53
CA ASN A 590 -74.48 -2.84 -37.46
C ASN A 590 -73.35 -1.82 -37.28
N LYS A 591 -73.21 -0.80 -38.14
CA LYS A 591 -72.18 0.25 -38.04
C LYS A 591 -72.55 1.35 -37.04
N PRO A 592 -71.56 2.08 -36.46
CA PRO A 592 -71.81 3.26 -35.64
C PRO A 592 -72.48 4.40 -36.43
N ILE A 593 -73.27 5.23 -35.76
CA ILE A 593 -73.78 6.48 -36.32
C ILE A 593 -72.72 7.57 -36.08
N TRP A 594 -71.82 7.76 -37.05
CA TRP A 594 -70.69 8.68 -36.98
C TRP A 594 -71.08 10.10 -36.53
N GLY A 595 -70.27 10.68 -35.64
CA GLY A 595 -70.51 12.00 -35.04
C GLY A 595 -71.60 12.03 -33.96
N THR A 596 -72.06 10.88 -33.45
CA THR A 596 -73.12 10.81 -32.43
C THR A 596 -72.78 9.89 -31.25
N CYS A 597 -73.61 9.95 -30.21
CA CYS A 597 -73.54 9.10 -29.03
C CYS A 597 -74.97 8.56 -28.76
N PRO A 598 -75.30 7.33 -29.18
CA PRO A 598 -76.63 6.74 -28.97
C PRO A 598 -76.95 6.46 -27.49
N GLU A 599 -78.24 6.51 -27.13
CA GLU A 599 -78.77 6.13 -25.80
C GLU A 599 -78.96 4.60 -25.62
#